data_AF-A0A958ENM2-F1
#
_entry.id   AF-A0A958ENM2-F1
#
_cell.length_a   1.000
_cell.length_b   1.000
_cell.length_c   1.000
_cell.angle_alpha   90.00
_cell.angle_beta   90.00
_cell.angle_gamma   90.00
#
_symmetry.space_group_name_H-M   'P 1'
#
loop_
_entity.id
_entity.type
_entity.pdbx_description
1 polymer ?
#
loop_
_entity_poly.entity_id
_entity_poly.type
_entity_poly.pdbx_seq_one_letter_code
_entity_poly.pdbx_strand_id
1 'polypeptide(L)'
;MLDIPSLITGNKLNCKSWYQEAALRMLLNNLDPQVAEDRENLIVYGGSGKAARNKESLFAIIDALKTMENDETLLVQSGKPVGIIRTHEYSPRVLIANSNLVGKWSNWEHFRELEKKGLMMYGQMTAGSWIYIGSQGIVQGTYETFVECARQHFDGDLSGRVVLTAGLGGMGGAQPLAAVFAGAVCLCIEVDPARAQKRLDTKYLDTITDDLEEALNLVQQYRSEKEAKSIGLIANAADVLPELLRRGFKPDIVTDQTSAHDELNGYIPNKMSFEAALSLRKSDEKKYIEESLRSMGEHVQAMINFQKKGSIVFDYGNNIRAQAQKVGVGNGYDFPGFVPAYIRELFCLGKGPFRWAALSGNPDDIHKTDEAVLRLFPENKPLATWIKKAQERI
;
A
#
# COMPACT_ATOMS: atom_id res chain seq x y z
N MET A 1 -13.52 27.34 -6.04
CA MET A 1 -12.62 26.20 -6.33
C MET A 1 -13.53 25.07 -6.75
N LEU A 2 -13.24 24.33 -7.84
CA LEU A 2 -14.12 23.23 -8.27
C LEU A 2 -13.92 22.04 -7.32
N ASP A 3 -15.02 21.51 -6.78
CA ASP A 3 -15.00 20.34 -5.91
C ASP A 3 -14.80 19.05 -6.71
N ILE A 4 -14.00 18.11 -6.18
CA ILE A 4 -13.76 16.81 -6.82
C ILE A 4 -15.08 16.02 -6.84
N PRO A 5 -15.57 15.59 -8.02
CA PRO A 5 -16.83 14.88 -8.11
C PRO A 5 -16.87 13.59 -7.29
N SER A 6 -18.04 13.25 -6.75
CA SER A 6 -18.29 11.98 -6.08
C SER A 6 -18.25 10.80 -7.06
N LEU A 7 -18.05 9.60 -6.52
CA LEU A 7 -18.14 8.35 -7.29
C LEU A 7 -19.51 8.22 -7.99
N ILE A 8 -19.49 7.80 -9.25
CA ILE A 8 -20.67 7.57 -10.08
C ILE A 8 -21.03 6.08 -10.07
N THR A 9 -22.29 5.76 -9.78
CA THR A 9 -22.81 4.39 -9.69
C THR A 9 -24.08 4.21 -10.55
N GLY A 10 -24.62 2.99 -10.61
CA GLY A 10 -25.82 2.67 -11.40
C GLY A 10 -25.58 2.51 -12.90
N ASN A 11 -26.67 2.45 -13.68
CA ASN A 11 -26.63 2.09 -15.11
C ASN A 11 -26.69 3.27 -16.08
N LYS A 12 -26.77 4.51 -15.59
CA LYS A 12 -26.80 5.72 -16.42
C LYS A 12 -25.38 6.14 -16.81
N LEU A 13 -25.14 6.29 -18.11
CA LEU A 13 -23.87 6.77 -18.66
C LEU A 13 -23.73 8.30 -18.57
N ASN A 14 -22.50 8.75 -18.36
CA ASN A 14 -22.05 10.14 -18.48
C ASN A 14 -21.08 10.32 -19.66
N CYS A 15 -20.50 9.22 -20.15
CA CYS A 15 -19.67 9.16 -21.34
C CYS A 15 -20.42 8.52 -22.54
N LYS A 16 -19.81 8.55 -23.72
CA LYS A 16 -20.39 8.01 -24.97
C LYS A 16 -20.44 6.48 -25.04
N SER A 17 -19.69 5.77 -24.21
CA SER A 17 -19.83 4.31 -24.02
C SER A 17 -19.35 3.86 -22.64
N TRP A 18 -19.59 2.58 -22.33
CA TRP A 18 -19.12 1.95 -21.10
C TRP A 18 -17.59 1.92 -20.95
N TYR A 19 -16.81 1.99 -22.04
CA TYR A 19 -15.35 1.98 -21.96
C TYR A 19 -14.79 3.27 -21.34
N GLN A 20 -15.24 4.43 -21.82
CA GLN A 20 -14.86 5.71 -21.24
C GLN A 20 -15.51 5.91 -19.86
N GLU A 21 -16.75 5.44 -19.68
CA GLU A 21 -17.44 5.48 -18.39
C GLU A 21 -16.68 4.69 -17.33
N ALA A 22 -16.16 3.50 -17.67
CA ALA A 22 -15.34 2.71 -16.75
C ALA A 22 -14.09 3.47 -16.31
N ALA A 23 -13.36 4.08 -17.26
CA ALA A 23 -12.19 4.89 -16.94
C ALA A 23 -12.54 6.08 -16.03
N LEU A 24 -13.65 6.78 -16.31
CA LEU A 24 -14.13 7.88 -15.50
C LEU A 24 -14.49 7.43 -14.08
N ARG A 25 -15.27 6.36 -13.94
CA ARG A 25 -15.68 5.83 -12.64
C ARG A 25 -14.50 5.36 -11.82
N MET A 26 -13.54 4.68 -12.45
CA MET A 26 -12.34 4.22 -11.76
C MET A 26 -11.40 5.37 -11.35
N LEU A 27 -11.29 6.43 -12.16
CA LEU A 27 -10.59 7.66 -11.76
C LEU A 27 -11.23 8.29 -10.53
N LEU A 28 -12.56 8.38 -10.48
CA LEU A 28 -13.28 8.93 -9.33
C LEU A 28 -13.23 8.00 -8.12
N ASN A 29 -13.25 6.68 -8.31
CA ASN A 29 -13.06 5.68 -7.25
C ASN A 29 -11.70 5.85 -6.57
N ASN A 30 -10.63 6.08 -7.35
CA ASN A 30 -9.31 6.37 -6.80
C ASN A 30 -9.27 7.61 -5.89
N LEU A 31 -10.24 8.52 -6.00
CA LEU A 31 -10.35 9.75 -5.21
C LEU A 31 -11.55 9.72 -4.24
N ASP A 32 -12.24 8.58 -4.11
CA ASP A 32 -13.32 8.43 -3.15
C ASP A 32 -12.76 8.61 -1.72
N PRO A 33 -13.45 9.36 -0.82
CA PRO A 33 -12.96 9.59 0.54
C PRO A 33 -12.73 8.30 1.35
N GLN A 34 -13.47 7.23 1.05
CA GLN A 34 -13.31 5.92 1.70
C GLN A 34 -12.12 5.14 1.15
N VAL A 35 -11.65 5.49 -0.06
CA VAL A 35 -10.58 4.78 -0.77
C VAL A 35 -9.24 5.49 -0.63
N ALA A 36 -9.19 6.77 -1.00
CA ALA A 36 -7.96 7.56 -1.05
C ALA A 36 -7.39 7.88 0.34
N GLU A 37 -6.07 8.02 0.43
CA GLU A 37 -5.40 8.44 1.65
C GLU A 37 -5.44 9.96 1.90
N ASP A 38 -5.48 10.78 0.85
CA ASP A 38 -5.64 12.23 0.91
C ASP A 38 -6.16 12.78 -0.43
N ARG A 39 -7.49 12.71 -0.61
CA ARG A 39 -8.16 13.09 -1.87
C ARG A 39 -8.01 14.57 -2.22
N GLU A 40 -7.89 15.46 -1.24
CA GLU A 40 -7.88 16.90 -1.48
C GLU A 40 -6.60 17.34 -2.21
N ASN A 41 -5.51 16.60 -1.97
CA ASN A 41 -4.24 16.74 -2.67
C ASN A 41 -4.09 15.73 -3.83
N LEU A 42 -5.18 15.05 -4.21
CA LEU A 42 -5.25 14.01 -5.24
C LEU A 42 -4.43 12.75 -4.94
N ILE A 43 -3.97 12.59 -3.70
CA ILE A 43 -3.12 11.50 -3.26
C ILE A 43 -3.99 10.28 -2.95
N VAL A 44 -3.71 9.20 -3.66
CA VAL A 44 -4.39 7.92 -3.51
C VAL A 44 -3.70 7.08 -2.43
N TYR A 45 -2.39 6.82 -2.56
CA TYR A 45 -1.59 6.06 -1.58
C TYR A 45 -0.07 6.18 -1.82
N GLY A 46 0.73 5.64 -0.90
CA GLY A 46 2.15 5.35 -1.10
C GLY A 46 3.03 6.59 -1.17
N GLY A 47 2.95 7.46 -0.16
CA GLY A 47 3.59 8.78 -0.18
C GLY A 47 2.77 9.75 -1.03
N SER A 48 3.34 10.24 -2.12
CA SER A 48 2.75 11.26 -3.00
C SER A 48 2.06 10.69 -4.26
N GLY A 49 1.68 9.41 -4.26
CA GLY A 49 1.06 8.74 -5.40
C GLY A 49 -0.31 9.32 -5.74
N LYS A 50 -0.44 9.99 -6.89
CA LYS A 50 -1.63 10.77 -7.26
C LYS A 50 -2.44 10.18 -8.42
N ALA A 51 -3.74 10.51 -8.48
CA ALA A 51 -4.63 10.13 -9.58
C ALA A 51 -4.52 11.05 -10.82
N ALA A 52 -4.24 12.34 -10.60
CA ALA A 52 -4.02 13.34 -11.64
C ALA A 52 -3.00 14.38 -11.14
N ARG A 53 -2.34 15.10 -12.06
CA ARG A 53 -1.20 15.97 -11.73
C ARG A 53 -1.59 17.11 -10.77
N ASN A 54 -2.71 17.74 -11.07
CA ASN A 54 -3.32 18.84 -10.34
C ASN A 54 -4.82 18.88 -10.66
N LYS A 55 -5.58 19.73 -9.97
CA LYS A 55 -7.04 19.80 -10.11
C LYS A 55 -7.45 20.18 -11.54
N GLU A 56 -6.70 21.08 -12.18
CA GLU A 56 -6.94 21.47 -13.58
C GLU A 56 -6.84 20.27 -14.53
N SER A 57 -5.80 19.44 -14.35
CA SER A 57 -5.62 18.22 -15.14
C SER A 57 -6.72 17.19 -14.86
N LEU A 58 -7.16 17.05 -13.61
CA LEU A 58 -8.26 16.16 -13.24
C LEU A 58 -9.55 16.54 -14.00
N PHE A 59 -9.95 17.80 -13.95
CA PHE A 59 -11.18 18.24 -14.63
C PHE A 59 -11.06 18.14 -16.15
N ALA A 60 -9.89 18.42 -16.73
CA ALA A 60 -9.65 18.23 -18.15
C ALA A 60 -9.71 16.74 -18.56
N ILE A 61 -9.25 15.81 -17.72
CA ILE A 61 -9.39 14.36 -17.96
C ILE A 61 -10.87 13.96 -17.93
N ILE A 62 -11.62 14.43 -16.92
CA ILE A 62 -13.05 14.13 -16.79
C ILE A 62 -13.82 14.63 -18.02
N ASP A 63 -13.53 15.85 -18.48
CA ASP A 63 -14.16 16.43 -19.67
C ASP A 63 -13.82 15.66 -20.95
N ALA A 64 -12.53 15.32 -21.13
CA ALA A 64 -12.08 14.50 -22.26
C ALA A 64 -12.77 13.13 -22.31
N LEU A 65 -12.86 12.43 -21.17
CA LEU A 65 -13.53 11.12 -21.10
C LEU A 65 -15.02 11.19 -21.42
N LYS A 66 -15.70 12.29 -21.08
CA LYS A 66 -17.12 12.49 -21.38
C LYS A 66 -17.37 12.79 -22.86
N THR A 67 -16.42 13.41 -23.54
CA THR A 67 -16.62 13.97 -24.89
C THR A 67 -15.98 13.13 -26.00
N MET A 68 -14.92 12.37 -25.72
CA MET A 68 -14.20 11.58 -26.73
C MET A 68 -15.07 10.48 -27.36
N GLU A 69 -14.86 10.22 -28.64
CA GLU A 69 -15.55 9.20 -29.43
C GLU A 69 -15.04 7.78 -29.13
N ASN A 70 -15.76 6.78 -29.65
CA ASN A 70 -15.45 5.36 -29.43
C ASN A 70 -14.24 4.86 -30.22
N ASP A 71 -13.85 5.57 -31.28
CA ASP A 71 -12.65 5.29 -32.07
C ASP A 71 -11.50 6.26 -31.73
N GLU A 72 -11.55 6.92 -30.58
CA GLU A 72 -10.50 7.81 -30.08
C GLU A 72 -9.76 7.22 -28.86
N THR A 73 -8.55 7.74 -28.63
CA THR A 73 -7.68 7.38 -27.49
C THR A 73 -7.13 8.66 -26.84
N LEU A 74 -7.39 8.82 -25.54
CA LEU A 74 -6.83 9.88 -24.69
C LEU A 74 -5.39 9.53 -24.28
N LEU A 75 -4.47 10.48 -24.43
CA LEU A 75 -3.09 10.38 -23.99
C LEU A 75 -2.90 11.14 -22.67
N VAL A 76 -2.47 10.43 -21.62
CA VAL A 76 -2.19 11.01 -20.30
C VAL A 76 -0.69 10.89 -20.00
N GLN A 77 -0.03 12.05 -19.87
CA GLN A 77 1.39 12.14 -19.54
C GLN A 77 1.52 12.64 -18.10
N SER A 78 2.10 11.84 -17.20
CA SER A 78 2.24 12.14 -15.76
C SER A 78 1.00 12.84 -15.19
N GLY A 79 -0.16 12.19 -15.32
CA GLY A 79 -1.46 12.66 -14.83
C GLY A 79 -2.04 13.92 -15.48
N LYS A 80 -1.53 14.33 -16.66
CA LYS A 80 -2.05 15.44 -17.45
C LYS A 80 -2.59 14.94 -18.80
N PRO A 81 -3.81 15.33 -19.24
CA PRO A 81 -4.30 15.01 -20.57
C PRO A 81 -3.56 15.87 -21.60
N VAL A 82 -2.85 15.26 -22.55
CA VAL A 82 -2.00 15.97 -23.52
C VAL A 82 -2.48 15.89 -24.96
N GLY A 83 -3.44 15.02 -25.26
CA GLY A 83 -4.05 14.94 -26.58
C GLY A 83 -5.05 13.80 -26.68
N ILE A 84 -5.93 13.90 -27.68
CA ILE A 84 -6.82 12.83 -28.11
C ILE A 84 -6.44 12.54 -29.56
N ILE A 85 -6.24 11.26 -29.88
CA ILE A 85 -5.92 10.81 -31.24
C ILE A 85 -6.97 9.82 -31.70
N ARG A 86 -7.27 9.84 -33.00
CA ARG A 86 -8.12 8.82 -33.61
C ARG A 86 -7.34 7.52 -33.76
N THR A 87 -7.94 6.43 -33.30
CA THR A 87 -7.45 5.05 -33.39
C THR A 87 -8.53 4.17 -34.01
N HIS A 88 -9.11 3.23 -33.26
CA HIS A 88 -10.23 2.38 -33.67
C HIS A 88 -10.95 1.81 -32.44
N GLU A 89 -12.17 1.29 -32.60
CA GLU A 89 -13.01 0.85 -31.48
C GLU A 89 -12.38 -0.22 -30.57
N TYR A 90 -11.51 -1.08 -31.12
CA TYR A 90 -10.79 -2.10 -30.35
C TYR A 90 -9.50 -1.61 -29.64
N SER A 91 -9.08 -0.37 -29.86
CA SER A 91 -7.92 0.21 -29.19
C SER A 91 -8.24 0.58 -27.73
N PRO A 92 -7.22 0.73 -26.86
CA PRO A 92 -7.42 1.35 -25.55
C PRO A 92 -8.03 2.74 -25.67
N ARG A 93 -9.01 3.07 -24.81
CA ARG A 93 -9.55 4.43 -24.71
C ARG A 93 -8.59 5.42 -24.05
N VAL A 94 -7.67 4.93 -23.23
CA VAL A 94 -6.69 5.77 -22.53
C VAL A 94 -5.32 5.09 -22.55
N LEU A 95 -4.29 5.83 -22.91
CA LEU A 95 -2.89 5.43 -22.78
C LEU A 95 -2.19 6.35 -21.78
N ILE A 96 -1.53 5.77 -20.78
CA ILE A 96 -0.97 6.48 -19.64
C ILE A 96 0.53 6.21 -19.53
N ALA A 97 1.32 7.28 -19.46
CA ALA A 97 2.75 7.21 -19.17
C ALA A 97 3.08 8.19 -18.03
N ASN A 98 3.22 7.64 -16.81
CA ASN A 98 3.47 8.43 -15.60
C ASN A 98 4.91 8.26 -15.09
N SER A 99 5.50 9.34 -14.59
CA SER A 99 6.74 9.34 -13.80
C SER A 99 8.00 8.80 -14.50
N ASN A 100 7.95 8.60 -15.82
CA ASN A 100 9.09 8.12 -16.59
C ASN A 100 10.18 9.20 -16.67
N LEU A 101 11.42 8.83 -16.35
CA LEU A 101 12.61 9.66 -16.42
C LEU A 101 13.73 8.89 -17.13
N VAL A 102 14.56 9.60 -17.88
CA VAL A 102 15.75 9.02 -18.51
C VAL A 102 16.71 8.53 -17.41
N GLY A 103 17.33 7.35 -17.59
CA GLY A 103 18.02 6.62 -16.51
C GLY A 103 18.90 7.46 -15.57
N LYS A 104 19.80 8.30 -16.11
CA LYS A 104 20.68 9.18 -15.29
C LYS A 104 19.90 10.16 -14.39
N TRP A 105 18.72 10.57 -14.83
CA TRP A 105 17.83 11.51 -14.15
C TRP A 105 16.72 10.82 -13.35
N SER A 106 16.67 9.48 -13.31
CA SER A 106 15.64 8.71 -12.62
C SER A 106 15.92 8.65 -11.11
N ASN A 107 15.87 9.81 -10.45
CA ASN A 107 16.08 9.98 -9.02
C ASN A 107 15.12 11.03 -8.43
N TRP A 108 14.96 11.01 -7.11
CA TRP A 108 14.02 11.90 -6.41
C TRP A 108 14.37 13.38 -6.49
N GLU A 109 15.66 13.74 -6.55
CA GLU A 109 16.08 15.15 -6.64
C GLU A 109 15.54 15.77 -7.92
N HIS A 110 15.79 15.15 -9.07
CA HIS A 110 15.29 15.64 -10.36
C HIS A 110 13.77 15.50 -10.49
N PHE A 111 13.19 14.43 -9.94
CA PHE A 111 11.73 14.28 -9.87
C PHE A 111 11.09 15.49 -9.17
N ARG A 112 11.60 15.87 -7.98
CA ARG A 112 11.07 16.98 -7.16
C ARG A 112 11.31 18.33 -7.84
N GLU A 113 12.44 18.50 -8.54
CA GLU A 113 12.69 19.69 -9.38
C GLU A 113 11.59 19.87 -10.44
N LEU A 114 11.24 18.80 -11.15
CA LEU A 114 10.19 18.82 -12.17
C LEU A 114 8.78 18.96 -11.57
N GLU A 115 8.53 18.35 -10.41
CA GLU A 115 7.25 18.50 -9.69
C GLU A 115 7.02 19.96 -9.28
N LYS A 116 8.04 20.63 -8.73
CA LYS A 116 7.99 22.07 -8.37
C LYS A 116 7.71 22.96 -9.58
N LYS A 117 8.10 22.54 -10.79
CA LYS A 117 7.80 23.22 -12.07
C LYS A 117 6.42 22.85 -12.65
N GLY A 118 5.64 21.99 -11.99
CA GLY A 118 4.34 21.50 -12.49
C GLY A 118 4.45 20.51 -13.67
N LEU A 119 5.63 19.92 -13.86
CA LEU A 119 5.94 19.02 -14.99
C LEU A 119 5.85 17.54 -14.63
N MET A 120 5.69 17.21 -13.35
CA MET A 120 5.74 15.84 -12.87
C MET A 120 4.56 15.48 -11.96
N MET A 121 4.25 14.19 -11.93
CA MET A 121 3.33 13.54 -10.99
C MET A 121 3.91 12.18 -10.65
N TYR A 122 3.82 11.76 -9.38
CA TYR A 122 4.16 10.39 -8.98
C TYR A 122 2.92 9.50 -9.19
N GLY A 123 3.01 8.56 -10.12
CA GLY A 123 1.88 7.68 -10.47
C GLY A 123 1.72 6.49 -9.53
N GLN A 124 2.72 6.18 -8.72
CA GLN A 124 2.83 4.87 -8.05
C GLN A 124 2.58 3.76 -9.10
N MET A 125 1.87 2.69 -8.75
CA MET A 125 1.40 1.65 -9.66
C MET A 125 -0.04 1.96 -10.06
N THR A 126 -0.97 1.89 -9.10
CA THR A 126 -2.42 1.95 -9.39
C THR A 126 -3.07 3.30 -9.08
N ALA A 127 -2.32 4.26 -8.54
CA ALA A 127 -2.81 5.60 -8.25
C ALA A 127 -3.03 6.37 -9.57
N GLY A 128 -1.98 6.52 -10.38
CA GLY A 128 -2.04 7.23 -11.65
C GLY A 128 -2.61 6.42 -12.82
N SER A 129 -2.92 5.13 -12.60
CA SER A 129 -3.51 4.24 -13.60
C SER A 129 -4.96 3.84 -13.30
N TRP A 130 -5.56 4.45 -12.27
CA TRP A 130 -6.99 4.37 -11.95
C TRP A 130 -7.51 2.94 -11.76
N ILE A 131 -6.88 2.18 -10.87
CA ILE A 131 -7.33 0.81 -10.55
C ILE A 131 -7.03 0.43 -9.08
N TYR A 132 -7.02 1.44 -8.21
CA TYR A 132 -6.86 1.26 -6.77
C TYR A 132 -8.23 0.98 -6.15
N ILE A 133 -8.30 -0.03 -5.29
CA ILE A 133 -9.53 -0.51 -4.64
C ILE A 133 -9.39 -0.51 -3.12
N GLY A 134 -8.65 0.48 -2.60
CA GLY A 134 -8.29 0.54 -1.19
C GLY A 134 -7.29 -0.55 -0.79
N SER A 135 -7.21 -0.78 0.51
CA SER A 135 -6.30 -1.75 1.12
C SER A 135 -6.48 -3.17 0.57
N GLN A 136 -7.69 -3.55 0.13
CA GLN A 136 -8.00 -4.88 -0.42
C GLN A 136 -7.07 -5.26 -1.57
N GLY A 137 -6.62 -4.29 -2.37
CA GLY A 137 -5.79 -4.54 -3.54
C GLY A 137 -4.44 -5.20 -3.27
N ILE A 138 -3.98 -5.26 -2.01
CA ILE A 138 -2.73 -5.93 -1.61
C ILE A 138 -2.92 -7.01 -0.54
N VAL A 139 -4.08 -7.09 0.14
CA VAL A 139 -4.31 -8.05 1.24
C VAL A 139 -4.00 -9.48 0.81
N GLN A 140 -4.46 -9.91 -0.37
CA GLN A 140 -4.22 -11.26 -0.84
C GLN A 140 -2.72 -11.53 -1.03
N GLY A 141 -1.98 -10.59 -1.64
CA GLY A 141 -0.53 -10.74 -1.83
C GLY A 141 0.22 -10.82 -0.50
N THR A 142 -0.21 -10.03 0.49
CA THR A 142 0.35 -10.07 1.85
C THR A 142 -0.01 -11.34 2.60
N TYR A 143 -1.25 -11.81 2.45
CA TYR A 143 -1.70 -13.08 3.00
C TYR A 143 -0.90 -14.25 2.42
N GLU A 144 -0.75 -14.34 1.10
CA GLU A 144 0.03 -15.38 0.44
C GLU A 144 1.51 -15.32 0.84
N THR A 145 2.06 -14.12 1.07
CA THR A 145 3.43 -13.96 1.58
C THR A 145 3.57 -14.59 2.98
N PHE A 146 2.63 -14.31 3.90
CA PHE A 146 2.68 -14.89 5.23
C PHE A 146 2.37 -16.39 5.26
N VAL A 147 1.44 -16.87 4.44
CA VAL A 147 1.14 -18.30 4.29
C VAL A 147 2.34 -19.06 3.76
N GLU A 148 3.04 -18.53 2.77
CA GLU A 148 4.23 -19.18 2.23
C GLU A 148 5.41 -19.13 3.22
N CYS A 149 5.59 -18.02 3.93
CA CYS A 149 6.52 -17.95 5.06
C CYS A 149 6.20 -19.02 6.14
N ALA A 150 4.90 -19.21 6.45
CA ALA A 150 4.45 -20.25 7.37
C ALA A 150 4.85 -21.65 6.90
N ARG A 151 4.63 -21.97 5.62
CA ARG A 151 5.00 -23.27 5.04
C ARG A 151 6.49 -23.54 5.12
N GLN A 152 7.31 -22.53 4.82
CA GLN A 152 8.77 -22.70 4.78
C GLN A 152 9.42 -22.77 6.17
N HIS A 153 8.85 -22.09 7.17
CA HIS A 153 9.53 -21.88 8.46
C HIS A 153 8.77 -22.36 9.69
N PHE A 154 7.48 -22.65 9.58
CA PHE A 154 6.58 -22.93 10.70
C PHE A 154 5.58 -24.06 10.41
N ASP A 155 5.94 -25.03 9.57
CA ASP A 155 5.11 -26.18 9.20
C ASP A 155 3.71 -25.82 8.67
N GLY A 156 3.57 -24.62 8.10
CA GLY A 156 2.30 -24.10 7.58
C GLY A 156 1.36 -23.51 8.62
N ASP A 157 1.77 -23.36 9.88
CA ASP A 157 0.93 -22.87 10.98
C ASP A 157 1.55 -21.64 11.69
N LEU A 158 0.83 -20.53 11.70
CA LEU A 158 1.20 -19.32 12.44
C LEU A 158 0.46 -19.15 13.78
N SER A 159 -0.29 -20.16 14.24
CA SER A 159 -0.99 -20.11 15.52
C SER A 159 0.00 -19.87 16.68
N GLY A 160 -0.23 -18.81 17.46
CA GLY A 160 0.68 -18.40 18.54
C GLY A 160 2.04 -17.86 18.06
N ARG A 161 2.16 -17.49 16.78
CA ARG A 161 3.31 -16.77 16.22
C ARG A 161 3.02 -15.27 16.16
N VAL A 162 4.08 -14.47 16.26
CA VAL A 162 3.98 -13.01 16.22
C VAL A 162 4.66 -12.44 14.98
N VAL A 163 3.89 -11.70 14.18
CA VAL A 163 4.40 -10.82 13.12
C VAL A 163 4.60 -9.42 13.70
N LEU A 164 5.83 -8.91 13.62
CA LEU A 164 6.17 -7.52 13.92
C LEU A 164 6.38 -6.76 12.61
N THR A 165 5.68 -5.65 12.43
CA THR A 165 5.84 -4.79 11.25
C THR A 165 5.56 -3.32 11.57
N ALA A 166 5.70 -2.45 10.57
CA ALA A 166 5.35 -1.04 10.65
C ALA A 166 4.70 -0.52 9.36
N GLY A 167 3.99 0.59 9.51
CA GLY A 167 3.27 1.29 8.45
C GLY A 167 1.83 0.81 8.27
N LEU A 168 0.87 1.62 8.69
CA LEU A 168 -0.58 1.46 8.49
C LEU A 168 -1.10 2.45 7.44
N GLY A 169 -0.36 2.62 6.33
CA GLY A 169 -0.81 3.41 5.17
C GLY A 169 -1.88 2.70 4.34
N GLY A 170 -2.19 3.21 3.13
CA GLY A 170 -3.17 2.59 2.22
C GLY A 170 -2.88 1.13 1.90
N MET A 171 -1.60 0.81 1.65
CA MET A 171 -1.14 -0.56 1.41
C MET A 171 -0.68 -1.25 2.70
N GLY A 172 0.08 -0.53 3.53
CA GLY A 172 0.58 -0.98 4.85
C GLY A 172 -0.52 -1.48 5.80
N GLY A 173 -1.70 -0.85 5.73
CA GLY A 173 -2.87 -1.23 6.51
C GLY A 173 -3.42 -2.62 6.19
N ALA A 174 -2.99 -3.27 5.10
CA ALA A 174 -3.36 -4.64 4.80
C ALA A 174 -2.58 -5.69 5.62
N GLN A 175 -1.42 -5.33 6.16
CA GLN A 175 -0.55 -6.27 6.89
C GLN A 175 -1.22 -6.90 8.11
N PRO A 176 -1.92 -6.15 8.99
CA PRO A 176 -2.47 -6.74 10.20
C PRO A 176 -3.59 -7.74 9.87
N LEU A 177 -4.50 -7.39 8.95
CA LEU A 177 -5.54 -8.31 8.49
C LEU A 177 -4.96 -9.55 7.79
N ALA A 178 -3.95 -9.39 6.95
CA ALA A 178 -3.31 -10.51 6.25
C ALA A 178 -2.62 -11.47 7.23
N ALA A 179 -1.94 -10.95 8.26
CA ALA A 179 -1.36 -11.76 9.32
C ALA A 179 -2.43 -12.52 10.13
N VAL A 180 -3.54 -11.85 10.48
CA VAL A 180 -4.68 -12.48 11.14
C VAL A 180 -5.31 -13.57 10.27
N PHE A 181 -5.49 -13.33 8.97
CA PHE A 181 -5.99 -14.32 8.03
C PHE A 181 -5.09 -15.56 7.94
N ALA A 182 -3.77 -15.36 8.03
CA ALA A 182 -2.76 -16.42 8.08
C ALA A 182 -2.64 -17.09 9.46
N GLY A 183 -3.36 -16.60 10.49
CA GLY A 183 -3.42 -17.21 11.82
C GLY A 183 -2.44 -16.64 12.85
N ALA A 184 -1.74 -15.56 12.52
CA ALA A 184 -0.75 -14.93 13.39
C ALA A 184 -1.34 -13.82 14.27
N VAL A 185 -0.66 -13.53 15.38
CA VAL A 185 -0.77 -12.25 16.09
C VAL A 185 0.06 -11.22 15.35
N CYS A 186 -0.47 -10.02 15.14
CA CYS A 186 0.25 -8.93 14.48
C CYS A 186 0.43 -7.73 15.41
N LEU A 187 1.67 -7.29 15.60
CA LEU A 187 2.00 -5.98 16.17
C LEU A 187 2.48 -5.07 15.03
N CYS A 188 1.70 -4.05 14.69
CA CYS A 188 2.01 -3.10 13.62
C CYS A 188 2.22 -1.70 14.21
N ILE A 189 3.41 -1.14 14.01
CA ILE A 189 3.77 0.19 14.51
C ILE A 189 3.38 1.25 13.48
N GLU A 190 2.68 2.30 13.91
CA GLU A 190 2.30 3.45 13.08
C GLU A 190 2.53 4.75 13.85
N VAL A 191 3.09 5.75 13.20
CA VAL A 191 3.43 7.02 13.85
C VAL A 191 2.30 8.04 13.76
N ASP A 192 1.42 7.93 12.76
CA ASP A 192 0.26 8.79 12.55
C ASP A 192 -1.02 8.14 13.11
N PRO A 193 -1.58 8.67 14.22
CA PRO A 193 -2.80 8.12 14.84
C PRO A 193 -3.99 8.08 13.88
N ALA A 194 -4.11 9.05 12.97
CA ALA A 194 -5.22 9.10 12.02
C ALA A 194 -5.14 7.94 11.02
N ARG A 195 -3.93 7.51 10.66
CA ARG A 195 -3.74 6.34 9.79
C ARG A 195 -4.20 5.08 10.51
N ALA A 196 -3.76 4.86 11.74
CA ALA A 196 -4.20 3.70 12.53
C ALA A 196 -5.72 3.67 12.72
N GLN A 197 -6.33 4.80 13.08
CA GLN A 197 -7.77 4.93 13.27
C GLN A 197 -8.55 4.52 12.02
N LYS A 198 -8.14 4.98 10.83
CA LYS A 198 -8.79 4.57 9.56
C LYS A 198 -8.76 3.05 9.35
N ARG A 199 -7.78 2.33 9.89
CA ARG A 199 -7.65 0.85 9.73
C ARG A 199 -8.53 0.12 10.72
N LEU A 200 -8.70 0.69 11.91
CA LEU A 200 -9.68 0.23 12.88
C LEU A 200 -11.11 0.41 12.32
N ASP A 201 -11.42 1.59 11.79
CA ASP A 201 -12.73 1.91 11.21
C ASP A 201 -13.08 1.00 10.03
N THR A 202 -12.09 0.67 9.20
CA THR A 202 -12.24 -0.24 8.05
C THR A 202 -12.08 -1.72 8.41
N LYS A 203 -11.93 -2.06 9.70
CA LYS A 203 -11.79 -3.44 10.22
C LYS A 203 -10.54 -4.21 9.74
N TYR A 204 -9.55 -3.49 9.23
CA TYR A 204 -8.22 -3.98 8.87
C TYR A 204 -7.29 -4.13 10.09
N LEU A 205 -7.69 -3.57 11.22
CA LEU A 205 -7.01 -3.61 12.50
C LEU A 205 -8.03 -3.91 13.61
N ASP A 206 -7.65 -4.67 14.65
CA ASP A 206 -8.57 -5.02 15.75
C ASP A 206 -8.48 -4.07 16.94
N THR A 207 -7.29 -3.55 17.28
CA THR A 207 -7.08 -2.70 18.46
C THR A 207 -5.95 -1.70 18.22
N ILE A 208 -6.03 -0.53 18.87
CA ILE A 208 -5.00 0.51 18.87
C ILE A 208 -4.62 0.82 20.32
N THR A 209 -3.34 1.06 20.58
CA THR A 209 -2.82 1.61 21.83
C THR A 209 -1.62 2.52 21.52
N ASP A 210 -1.34 3.49 22.39
CA ASP A 210 -0.13 4.31 22.38
C ASP A 210 0.86 3.89 23.50
N ASP A 211 0.53 2.85 24.27
CA ASP A 211 1.38 2.28 25.32
C ASP A 211 2.06 0.98 24.85
N LEU A 212 3.39 1.00 24.85
CA LEU A 212 4.19 -0.17 24.49
C LEU A 212 4.00 -1.35 25.46
N GLU A 213 3.81 -1.09 26.76
CA GLU A 213 3.56 -2.17 27.74
C GLU A 213 2.21 -2.83 27.49
N GLU A 214 1.17 -2.03 27.25
CA GLU A 214 -0.15 -2.55 26.90
C GLU A 214 -0.09 -3.38 25.62
N ALA A 215 0.55 -2.87 24.57
CA ALA A 215 0.73 -3.60 23.32
C ALA A 215 1.43 -4.95 23.53
N LEU A 216 2.48 -4.99 24.33
CA LEU A 216 3.22 -6.22 24.64
C LEU A 216 2.37 -7.20 25.46
N ASN A 217 1.59 -6.72 26.42
CA ASN A 217 0.69 -7.57 27.21
C ASN A 217 -0.38 -8.22 26.31
N LEU A 218 -1.01 -7.44 25.42
CA LEU A 218 -1.96 -7.96 24.44
C LEU A 218 -1.32 -8.99 23.49
N VAL A 219 -0.11 -8.70 22.99
CA VAL A 219 0.62 -9.66 22.16
C VAL A 219 0.86 -10.98 22.91
N GLN A 220 1.31 -10.94 24.17
CA GLN A 220 1.56 -12.17 24.93
C GLN A 220 0.27 -12.93 25.24
N GLN A 221 -0.81 -12.22 25.56
CA GLN A 221 -2.13 -12.84 25.76
C GLN A 221 -2.55 -13.61 24.51
N TYR A 222 -2.69 -12.93 23.37
CA TYR A 222 -3.13 -13.55 22.11
C TYR A 222 -2.19 -14.65 21.64
N ARG A 223 -0.88 -14.49 21.88
CA ARG A 223 0.11 -15.54 21.62
C ARG A 223 -0.17 -16.79 22.43
N SER A 224 -0.44 -16.66 23.72
CA SER A 224 -0.70 -17.79 24.62
C SER A 224 -2.03 -18.49 24.33
N GLU A 225 -3.05 -17.71 23.96
CA GLU A 225 -4.40 -18.19 23.62
C GLU A 225 -4.47 -18.72 22.18
N LYS A 226 -3.41 -18.52 21.38
CA LYS A 226 -3.36 -18.78 19.94
C LYS A 226 -4.48 -18.09 19.17
N GLU A 227 -4.88 -16.91 19.63
CA GLU A 227 -5.90 -16.09 19.00
C GLU A 227 -5.25 -15.16 17.97
N ALA A 228 -5.67 -15.25 16.70
CA ALA A 228 -5.16 -14.39 15.65
C ALA A 228 -5.79 -12.99 15.76
N LYS A 229 -5.03 -12.02 16.28
CA LYS A 229 -5.45 -10.63 16.50
C LYS A 229 -4.38 -9.64 16.09
N SER A 230 -4.82 -8.43 15.73
CA SER A 230 -3.96 -7.35 15.28
C SER A 230 -3.98 -6.13 16.20
N ILE A 231 -2.80 -5.62 16.52
CA ILE A 231 -2.57 -4.50 17.45
C ILE A 231 -1.78 -3.42 16.72
N GLY A 232 -2.33 -2.20 16.69
CA GLY A 232 -1.67 -1.00 16.18
C GLY A 232 -1.04 -0.24 17.33
N LEU A 233 0.28 -0.10 17.32
CA LEU A 233 0.99 0.71 18.31
C LEU A 233 1.29 2.09 17.72
N ILE A 234 0.77 3.15 18.36
CA ILE A 234 1.03 4.54 17.98
C ILE A 234 2.43 4.94 18.46
N ALA A 235 3.42 4.79 17.60
CA ALA A 235 4.83 5.09 17.91
C ALA A 235 5.69 5.17 16.64
N ASN A 236 6.94 5.61 16.79
CA ASN A 236 7.91 5.56 15.70
C ASN A 236 8.61 4.18 15.67
N ALA A 237 8.57 3.51 14.52
CA ALA A 237 9.21 2.20 14.34
C ALA A 237 10.72 2.22 14.60
N ALA A 238 11.42 3.32 14.26
CA ALA A 238 12.84 3.45 14.51
C ALA A 238 13.19 3.65 16.00
N ASP A 239 12.21 3.93 16.86
CA ASP A 239 12.38 3.92 18.33
C ASP A 239 11.94 2.58 18.93
N VAL A 240 10.81 2.04 18.49
CA VAL A 240 10.22 0.82 19.05
C VAL A 240 11.04 -0.43 18.74
N LEU A 241 11.51 -0.63 17.51
CA LEU A 241 12.24 -1.86 17.15
C LEU A 241 13.53 -2.02 17.98
N PRO A 242 14.39 -0.99 18.13
CA PRO A 242 15.54 -1.06 19.03
C PRO A 242 15.15 -1.31 20.49
N GLU A 243 14.07 -0.71 20.98
CA GLU A 243 13.58 -0.89 22.34
C GLU A 243 13.10 -2.33 22.59
N LEU A 244 12.36 -2.92 21.66
CA LEU A 244 11.94 -4.32 21.70
C LEU A 244 13.15 -5.27 21.76
N LEU A 245 14.21 -4.98 21.00
CA LEU A 245 15.46 -5.75 21.06
C LEU A 245 16.13 -5.66 22.43
N ARG A 246 16.15 -4.47 23.04
CA ARG A 246 16.72 -4.21 24.38
C ARG A 246 15.97 -4.99 25.46
N ARG A 247 14.64 -5.06 25.34
CA ARG A 247 13.76 -5.84 26.24
C ARG A 247 13.81 -7.34 26.00
N GLY A 248 14.51 -7.78 24.95
CA GLY A 248 14.59 -9.20 24.61
C GLY A 248 13.29 -9.78 24.05
N PHE A 249 12.41 -8.92 23.51
CA PHE A 249 11.20 -9.37 22.80
C PHE A 249 11.60 -10.21 21.57
N LYS A 250 10.84 -11.27 21.31
CA LYS A 250 11.12 -12.26 20.26
C LYS A 250 9.89 -12.44 19.36
N PRO A 251 9.73 -11.60 18.32
CA PRO A 251 8.78 -11.87 17.26
C PRO A 251 9.25 -13.09 16.45
N ASP A 252 8.32 -13.80 15.81
CA ASP A 252 8.65 -14.92 14.94
C ASP A 252 8.98 -14.43 13.51
N ILE A 253 8.26 -13.41 13.05
CA ILE A 253 8.43 -12.77 11.73
C ILE A 253 8.61 -11.26 11.92
N VAL A 254 9.55 -10.66 11.18
CA VAL A 254 9.74 -9.20 11.11
C VAL A 254 9.73 -8.73 9.67
N THR A 255 8.95 -7.70 9.37
CA THR A 255 8.96 -7.02 8.07
C THR A 255 8.66 -5.53 8.24
N ASP A 256 8.53 -4.79 7.15
CA ASP A 256 8.22 -3.35 7.17
C ASP A 256 7.50 -2.91 5.89
N GLN A 257 6.51 -2.04 6.04
CA GLN A 257 5.79 -1.40 4.93
C GLN A 257 5.55 0.09 5.17
N THR A 258 6.43 0.75 5.94
CA THR A 258 6.53 2.23 5.89
C THR A 258 6.77 2.71 4.45
N SER A 259 6.49 3.98 4.14
CA SER A 259 6.75 4.51 2.79
C SER A 259 8.22 4.93 2.61
N ALA A 260 9.15 4.05 2.96
CA ALA A 260 10.59 4.27 2.87
C ALA A 260 11.09 4.60 1.44
N HIS A 261 10.28 4.31 0.41
CA HIS A 261 10.62 4.62 -0.98
C HIS A 261 10.66 6.13 -1.27
N ASP A 262 10.04 6.98 -0.45
CA ASP A 262 10.08 8.44 -0.54
C ASP A 262 10.56 9.04 0.79
N GLU A 263 11.85 9.35 0.87
CA GLU A 263 12.48 9.85 2.10
C GLU A 263 12.00 11.23 2.57
N LEU A 264 11.23 11.97 1.74
CA LEU A 264 10.69 13.28 2.12
C LEU A 264 9.24 13.18 2.62
N ASN A 265 8.40 12.40 1.93
CA ASN A 265 6.96 12.35 2.24
C ASN A 265 6.54 11.10 2.99
N GLY A 266 7.35 10.03 2.98
CA GLY A 266 6.91 8.70 3.34
C GLY A 266 7.43 8.11 4.66
N TYR A 267 8.55 8.62 5.18
CA TYR A 267 9.14 8.12 6.43
C TYR A 267 9.28 9.26 7.45
N ILE A 268 8.79 9.06 8.68
CA ILE A 268 8.90 10.07 9.74
C ILE A 268 10.16 9.83 10.57
N PRO A 269 11.09 10.80 10.67
CA PRO A 269 12.29 10.64 11.46
C PRO A 269 11.98 10.51 12.96
N ASN A 270 12.77 9.69 13.65
CA ASN A 270 12.70 9.49 15.11
C ASN A 270 13.48 10.55 15.89
N LYS A 271 13.44 10.48 17.24
CA LYS A 271 14.07 11.45 18.17
C LYS A 271 13.49 12.87 18.11
N MET A 272 12.29 13.00 17.58
CA MET A 272 11.48 14.22 17.59
C MET A 272 10.00 13.85 17.63
N SER A 273 9.12 14.78 18.04
CA SER A 273 7.68 14.53 17.97
C SER A 273 7.21 14.46 16.52
N PHE A 274 6.04 13.86 16.31
CA PHE A 274 5.39 13.79 15.00
C PHE A 274 5.19 15.20 14.41
N GLU A 275 4.72 16.16 15.20
CA GLU A 275 4.47 17.54 14.80
C GLU A 275 5.77 18.28 14.47
N ALA A 276 6.84 18.02 15.24
CA ALA A 276 8.16 18.58 14.98
C ALA A 276 8.72 18.06 13.64
N ALA A 277 8.54 16.77 13.34
CA ALA A 277 8.91 16.20 12.05
C ALA A 277 8.10 16.81 10.90
N LEU A 278 6.79 16.96 11.05
CA LEU A 278 5.94 17.61 10.02
C LEU A 278 6.33 19.08 9.79
N SER A 279 6.75 19.79 10.83
CA SER A 279 7.24 21.15 10.74
C SER A 279 8.60 21.21 10.04
N LEU A 280 9.52 20.30 10.40
CA LEU A 280 10.85 20.18 9.78
C LEU A 280 10.75 19.90 8.28
N ARG A 281 9.82 19.03 7.86
CA ARG A 281 9.60 18.73 6.43
C ARG A 281 9.34 20.00 5.61
N LYS A 282 8.63 20.98 6.19
CA LYS A 282 8.27 22.23 5.52
C LYS A 282 9.38 23.28 5.59
N SER A 283 10.09 23.36 6.72
CA SER A 283 11.10 24.39 6.94
C SER A 283 12.47 24.05 6.36
N ASP A 284 12.84 22.77 6.35
CA ASP A 284 14.13 22.28 5.86
C ASP A 284 14.00 20.86 5.30
N GLU A 285 13.59 20.76 4.03
CA GLU A 285 13.43 19.50 3.30
C GLU A 285 14.73 18.67 3.31
N LYS A 286 15.90 19.31 3.21
CA LYS A 286 17.18 18.61 3.14
C LYS A 286 17.49 17.93 4.47
N LYS A 287 17.38 18.67 5.57
CA LYS A 287 17.58 18.11 6.91
C LYS A 287 16.55 17.03 7.24
N TYR A 288 15.30 17.20 6.80
CA TYR A 288 14.29 16.16 6.97
C TYR A 288 14.69 14.84 6.29
N ILE A 289 15.20 14.91 5.06
CA ILE A 289 15.66 13.75 4.29
C ILE A 289 16.84 13.08 5.01
N GLU A 290 17.83 13.86 5.46
CA GLU A 290 18.98 13.35 6.20
C GLU A 290 18.56 12.59 7.47
N GLU A 291 17.65 13.17 8.26
CA GLU A 291 17.12 12.52 9.46
C GLU A 291 16.28 11.28 9.14
N SER A 292 15.49 11.31 8.06
CA SER A 292 14.68 10.16 7.65
C SER A 292 15.55 8.98 7.23
N LEU A 293 16.62 9.24 6.47
CA LEU A 293 17.60 8.22 6.08
C LEU A 293 18.32 7.64 7.31
N ARG A 294 18.73 8.49 8.27
CA ARG A 294 19.31 8.04 9.54
C ARG A 294 18.36 7.11 10.29
N SER A 295 17.10 7.50 10.44
CA SER A 295 16.08 6.70 11.13
C SER A 295 15.79 5.37 10.41
N MET A 296 15.77 5.35 9.07
CA MET A 296 15.68 4.11 8.29
C MET A 296 16.89 3.19 8.53
N GLY A 297 18.08 3.76 8.68
CA GLY A 297 19.28 3.02 9.08
C GLY A 297 19.13 2.36 10.46
N GLU A 298 18.67 3.10 11.47
CA GLU A 298 18.42 2.56 12.82
C GLU A 298 17.34 1.45 12.80
N HIS A 299 16.26 1.65 12.04
CA HIS A 299 15.20 0.66 11.82
C HIS A 299 15.75 -0.64 11.21
N VAL A 300 16.46 -0.56 10.08
CA VAL A 300 17.02 -1.74 9.39
C VAL A 300 18.06 -2.44 10.26
N GLN A 301 18.88 -1.69 11.00
CA GLN A 301 19.83 -2.30 11.93
C GLN A 301 19.12 -3.16 12.99
N ALA A 302 17.95 -2.73 13.47
CA ALA A 302 17.15 -3.52 14.37
C ALA A 302 16.56 -4.76 13.69
N MET A 303 16.07 -4.67 12.45
CA MET A 303 15.61 -5.83 11.67
C MET A 303 16.72 -6.88 11.49
N ILE A 304 17.94 -6.46 11.15
CA ILE A 304 19.11 -7.35 11.06
C ILE A 304 19.39 -8.03 12.41
N ASN A 305 19.26 -7.29 13.51
CA ASN A 305 19.50 -7.85 14.84
C ASN A 305 18.40 -8.84 15.28
N PHE A 306 17.14 -8.63 14.87
CA PHE A 306 16.08 -9.63 15.04
C PHE A 306 16.37 -10.91 14.26
N GLN A 307 16.85 -10.78 13.02
CA GLN A 307 17.26 -11.92 12.20
C GLN A 307 18.38 -12.73 12.88
N LYS A 308 19.42 -12.05 13.39
CA LYS A 308 20.51 -12.68 14.15
C LYS A 308 20.04 -13.39 15.42
N LYS A 309 18.93 -12.94 16.00
CA LYS A 309 18.27 -13.57 17.17
C LYS A 309 17.28 -14.68 16.77
N GLY A 310 17.17 -15.02 15.49
CA GLY A 310 16.39 -16.16 14.99
C GLY A 310 15.00 -15.82 14.44
N SER A 311 14.65 -14.53 14.33
CA SER A 311 13.38 -14.16 13.66
C SER A 311 13.51 -14.34 12.16
N ILE A 312 12.43 -14.71 11.47
CA ILE A 312 12.38 -14.67 10.01
C ILE A 312 12.18 -13.22 9.58
N VAL A 313 13.09 -12.68 8.76
CA VAL A 313 13.08 -11.27 8.37
C VAL A 313 13.07 -11.14 6.86
N PHE A 314 12.22 -10.27 6.33
CA PHE A 314 12.18 -9.96 4.91
C PHE A 314 11.73 -8.53 4.64
N ASP A 315 12.13 -7.99 3.49
CA ASP A 315 11.73 -6.69 2.96
C ASP A 315 10.43 -6.82 2.15
N TYR A 316 9.47 -5.95 2.43
CA TYR A 316 8.16 -5.97 1.79
C TYR A 316 8.00 -4.90 0.70
N GLY A 317 9.07 -4.66 -0.06
CA GLY A 317 8.99 -3.94 -1.33
C GLY A 317 8.89 -2.42 -1.22
N ASN A 318 9.31 -1.83 -0.10
CA ASN A 318 9.35 -0.37 0.11
C ASN A 318 10.75 0.25 -0.03
N ASN A 319 11.74 -0.55 -0.42
CA ASN A 319 13.12 -0.11 -0.65
C ASN A 319 13.90 0.30 0.61
N ILE A 320 13.43 -0.02 1.82
CA ILE A 320 14.06 0.41 3.08
C ILE A 320 15.52 -0.07 3.21
N ARG A 321 15.84 -1.28 2.72
CA ARG A 321 17.22 -1.79 2.69
C ARG A 321 18.19 -0.91 1.91
N ALA A 322 17.76 -0.41 0.75
CA ALA A 322 18.59 0.47 -0.07
C ALA A 322 18.73 1.86 0.56
N GLN A 323 17.70 2.34 1.29
CA GLN A 323 17.81 3.60 2.04
C GLN A 323 18.82 3.47 3.20
N ALA A 324 18.78 2.35 3.93
CA ALA A 324 19.73 2.07 5.00
C ALA A 324 21.18 1.96 4.51
N GLN A 325 21.42 1.38 3.32
CA GLN A 325 22.75 1.34 2.71
C GLN A 325 23.35 2.75 2.50
N LYS A 326 22.51 3.75 2.13
CA LYS A 326 22.99 5.13 1.89
C LYS A 326 23.59 5.76 3.14
N VAL A 327 23.24 5.28 4.33
CA VAL A 327 23.78 5.72 5.62
C VAL A 327 24.72 4.69 6.24
N GLY A 328 25.22 3.73 5.45
CA GLY A 328 26.22 2.75 5.87
C GLY A 328 25.70 1.59 6.72
N VAL A 329 24.38 1.36 6.76
CA VAL A 329 23.79 0.24 7.49
C VAL A 329 23.48 -0.93 6.56
N GLY A 330 24.02 -2.10 6.90
CA GLY A 330 23.83 -3.33 6.15
C GLY A 330 24.51 -3.30 4.78
N ASN A 331 24.35 -4.40 4.04
CA ASN A 331 24.79 -4.51 2.66
C ASN A 331 23.61 -4.55 1.68
N GLY A 332 22.38 -4.30 2.18
CA GLY A 332 21.10 -4.31 1.44
C GLY A 332 20.61 -5.68 0.99
N TYR A 333 21.33 -6.75 1.34
CA TYR A 333 20.98 -8.14 1.09
C TYR A 333 20.98 -8.98 2.38
N ASP A 334 21.15 -8.35 3.56
CA ASP A 334 21.19 -9.05 4.85
C ASP A 334 19.92 -9.90 5.09
N PHE A 335 18.78 -9.43 4.59
CA PHE A 335 17.54 -10.20 4.49
C PHE A 335 16.93 -10.07 3.08
N PRO A 336 16.21 -11.10 2.59
CA PRO A 336 15.69 -11.12 1.23
C PRO A 336 14.48 -10.20 1.06
N GLY A 337 14.16 -9.87 -0.19
CA GLY A 337 12.84 -9.32 -0.52
C GLY A 337 11.79 -10.43 -0.56
N PHE A 338 10.54 -10.09 -0.27
CA PHE A 338 9.45 -11.06 -0.23
C PHE A 338 9.20 -11.77 -1.57
N VAL A 339 9.44 -11.10 -2.71
CA VAL A 339 9.26 -11.71 -4.04
C VAL A 339 10.18 -12.92 -4.25
N PRO A 340 11.52 -12.79 -4.19
CA PRO A 340 12.39 -13.94 -4.34
C PRO A 340 12.21 -14.99 -3.23
N ALA A 341 11.78 -14.59 -2.03
CA ALA A 341 11.62 -15.51 -0.90
C ALA A 341 10.32 -16.34 -0.98
N TYR A 342 9.20 -15.73 -1.40
CA TYR A 342 7.87 -16.31 -1.20
C TYR A 342 6.94 -16.24 -2.42
N ILE A 343 7.02 -15.19 -3.24
CA ILE A 343 5.98 -14.94 -4.28
C ILE A 343 6.38 -15.39 -5.69
N ARG A 344 7.68 -15.54 -5.97
CA ARG A 344 8.17 -15.81 -7.34
C ARG A 344 7.55 -17.05 -7.98
N GLU A 345 7.31 -18.11 -7.22
CA GLU A 345 6.71 -19.34 -7.76
C GLU A 345 5.27 -19.12 -8.24
N LEU A 346 4.50 -18.27 -7.56
CA LEU A 346 3.17 -17.88 -8.01
C LEU A 346 3.25 -17.12 -9.35
N PHE A 347 4.24 -16.24 -9.49
CA PHE A 347 4.47 -15.51 -10.75
C PHE A 347 4.86 -16.44 -11.90
N CYS A 348 5.63 -17.50 -11.65
CA CYS A 348 5.97 -18.51 -12.67
C CYS A 348 4.73 -19.23 -13.22
N LEU A 349 3.62 -19.24 -12.47
CA LEU A 349 2.33 -19.79 -12.88
C LEU A 349 1.39 -18.75 -13.49
N GLY A 350 1.86 -17.51 -13.72
CA GLY A 350 1.04 -16.41 -14.22
C GLY A 350 0.04 -15.87 -13.19
N LYS A 351 0.15 -16.24 -11.92
CA LYS A 351 -0.66 -15.65 -10.86
C LYS A 351 -0.14 -14.26 -10.52
N GLY A 352 -1.03 -13.42 -10.02
CA GLY A 352 -0.73 -12.07 -9.58
C GLY A 352 -1.95 -11.46 -8.90
N PRO A 353 -1.89 -10.18 -8.52
CA PRO A 353 -2.97 -9.48 -7.82
C PRO A 353 -4.13 -9.12 -8.77
N PHE A 354 -4.72 -10.15 -9.38
CA PHE A 354 -5.90 -10.05 -10.23
C PHE A 354 -7.07 -9.47 -9.43
N ARG A 355 -7.86 -8.61 -10.07
CA ARG A 355 -8.94 -7.88 -9.42
C ARG A 355 -10.01 -7.48 -10.43
N TRP A 356 -11.20 -7.22 -9.91
CA TRP A 356 -12.31 -6.61 -10.64
C TRP A 356 -13.05 -5.64 -9.71
N ALA A 357 -13.87 -4.75 -10.30
CA ALA A 357 -14.70 -3.83 -9.56
C ALA A 357 -16.09 -3.76 -10.23
N ALA A 358 -17.14 -3.69 -9.41
CA ALA A 358 -18.51 -3.57 -9.90
C ALA A 358 -18.86 -2.09 -10.14
N LEU A 359 -18.88 -1.66 -11.40
CA LEU A 359 -19.22 -0.27 -11.77
C LEU A 359 -20.64 0.13 -11.39
N SER A 360 -21.53 -0.85 -11.15
CA SER A 360 -22.88 -0.63 -10.63
C SER A 360 -22.86 0.02 -9.24
N GLY A 361 -21.80 -0.19 -8.46
CA GLY A 361 -21.73 0.14 -7.04
C GLY A 361 -22.55 -0.80 -6.14
N ASN A 362 -23.12 -1.87 -6.68
CA ASN A 362 -23.90 -2.85 -5.91
C ASN A 362 -22.98 -3.98 -5.41
N PRO A 363 -22.85 -4.20 -4.08
CA PRO A 363 -22.06 -5.32 -3.54
C PRO A 363 -22.56 -6.70 -3.99
N ASP A 364 -23.85 -6.86 -4.31
CA ASP A 364 -24.39 -8.12 -4.82
C ASP A 364 -23.71 -8.59 -6.10
N ASP A 365 -23.21 -7.67 -6.93
CA ASP A 365 -22.46 -8.05 -8.13
C ASP A 365 -21.13 -8.69 -7.78
N ILE A 366 -20.47 -8.27 -6.69
CA ILE A 366 -19.26 -8.92 -6.17
C ILE A 366 -19.60 -10.32 -5.63
N HIS A 367 -20.66 -10.46 -4.85
CA HIS A 367 -21.10 -11.78 -4.34
C HIS A 367 -21.39 -12.77 -5.47
N LYS A 368 -22.06 -12.32 -6.54
CA LYS A 368 -22.29 -13.16 -7.73
C LYS A 368 -20.99 -13.54 -8.43
N THR A 369 -20.01 -12.64 -8.51
CA THR A 369 -18.70 -12.98 -9.08
C THR A 369 -17.92 -13.96 -8.20
N ASP A 370 -18.00 -13.85 -6.87
CA ASP A 370 -17.41 -14.81 -5.95
C ASP A 370 -17.99 -16.20 -6.16
N GLU A 371 -19.32 -16.32 -6.20
CA GLU A 371 -20.02 -17.58 -6.51
C GLU A 371 -19.62 -18.15 -7.89
N ALA A 372 -19.45 -17.28 -8.90
CA ALA A 372 -18.99 -17.70 -10.21
C ALA A 372 -17.56 -18.26 -10.16
N VAL A 373 -16.63 -17.59 -9.48
CA VAL A 373 -15.25 -18.04 -9.31
C VAL A 373 -15.20 -19.38 -8.56
N LEU A 374 -15.96 -19.53 -7.47
CA LEU A 374 -16.03 -20.79 -6.72
C LEU A 374 -16.59 -21.95 -7.57
N ARG A 375 -17.59 -21.69 -8.42
CA ARG A 375 -18.13 -22.70 -9.35
C ARG A 375 -17.15 -23.07 -10.47
N LEU A 376 -16.35 -22.13 -10.95
CA LEU A 376 -15.36 -22.36 -12.01
C LEU A 376 -14.14 -23.14 -11.51
N PHE A 377 -13.79 -22.99 -10.22
CA PHE A 377 -12.60 -23.59 -9.62
C PHE A 377 -12.93 -24.39 -8.34
N PRO A 378 -13.83 -25.39 -8.39
CA PRO A 378 -14.36 -26.05 -7.20
C PRO A 378 -13.29 -26.79 -6.38
N GLU A 379 -12.22 -27.26 -7.03
CA GLU A 379 -11.14 -28.00 -6.37
C GLU A 379 -10.07 -27.09 -5.73
N ASN A 380 -10.12 -25.77 -5.98
CA ASN A 380 -9.12 -24.83 -5.48
C ASN A 380 -9.46 -24.38 -4.04
N LYS A 381 -9.19 -25.25 -3.07
CA LYS A 381 -9.44 -25.00 -1.64
C LYS A 381 -8.82 -23.70 -1.12
N PRO A 382 -7.55 -23.35 -1.42
CA PRO A 382 -6.98 -22.08 -0.99
C PRO A 382 -7.75 -20.86 -1.49
N LEU A 383 -8.17 -20.86 -2.77
CA LEU A 383 -9.00 -19.79 -3.34
C LEU A 383 -10.35 -19.69 -2.63
N ALA A 384 -10.99 -20.83 -2.34
CA ALA A 384 -12.26 -20.86 -1.62
C ALA A 384 -12.13 -20.32 -0.19
N THR A 385 -11.06 -20.68 0.51
CA THR A 385 -10.75 -20.14 1.84
C THR A 385 -10.51 -18.63 1.80
N TRP A 386 -9.77 -18.14 0.80
CA TRP A 386 -9.55 -16.70 0.59
C TRP A 386 -10.87 -15.95 0.39
N ILE A 387 -11.71 -16.40 -0.55
CA ILE A 387 -12.99 -15.75 -0.87
C ILE A 387 -13.89 -15.70 0.36
N LYS A 388 -14.00 -16.81 1.11
CA LYS A 388 -14.80 -16.85 2.34
C LYS A 388 -14.31 -15.83 3.38
N LYS A 389 -12.99 -15.78 3.64
CA LYS A 389 -12.39 -14.83 4.58
C LYS A 389 -12.60 -13.38 4.13
N ALA A 390 -12.46 -13.11 2.84
CA ALA A 390 -12.71 -11.78 2.28
C ALA A 390 -14.17 -11.37 2.49
N GLN A 391 -15.16 -12.21 2.16
CA GLN A 391 -16.58 -11.91 2.36
C GLN A 391 -16.96 -11.66 3.83
N GLU A 392 -16.33 -12.35 4.77
CA GLU A 392 -16.65 -12.21 6.19
C GLU A 392 -16.11 -10.90 6.80
N ARG A 393 -15.09 -10.28 6.20
CA ARG A 393 -14.32 -9.21 6.85
C ARG A 393 -14.04 -7.97 6.01
N ILE A 394 -14.12 -8.04 4.69
CA ILE A 394 -13.79 -6.95 3.74
C ILE A 394 -15.03 -6.44 3.03
#